data_AF-A0A022PEA9-F1
#
_entry.id   AF-A0A022PEA9-F1
#
_cell.length_a   1.000
_cell.length_b   1.000
_cell.length_c   1.000
_cell.angle_alpha   90.00
_cell.angle_beta   90.00
_cell.angle_gamma   90.00
#
_symmetry.space_group_name_H-M   'P 1'
#
loop_
_entity.id
_entity.type
_entity.pdbx_description
1 polymer ?
#
loop_
_entity_poly.entity_id
_entity_poly.type
_entity_poly.pdbx_seq_one_letter_code
_entity_poly.pdbx_strand_id
1 'polypeptide(L)' 'MVKLTKQEIKQISAQYISCDASNNFPSEVSYLMKKHQVSRSAIRIDARHPCGEDCIFIKKDGVEFWGGYIDDQFYEEMNS' A
#
# COMPACT_ATOMS: atom_id res chain seq x y z
N MET A 1 -3.18 -3.91 -29.75
CA MET A 1 -2.28 -3.46 -28.66
C MET A 1 -2.62 -2.02 -28.36
N VAL A 2 -3.19 -1.72 -27.19
CA VAL A 2 -3.55 -0.34 -26.81
C VAL A 2 -2.26 0.39 -26.42
N LYS A 3 -1.99 1.56 -27.04
CA LYS A 3 -0.87 2.42 -26.66
C LYS A 3 -1.41 3.57 -25.83
N LEU A 4 -1.08 3.58 -24.54
CA LEU A 4 -1.41 4.69 -23.65
C LEU A 4 -0.43 5.84 -23.85
N THR A 5 -0.95 7.05 -23.86
CA THR A 5 -0.17 8.29 -23.87
C THR A 5 0.44 8.55 -22.49
N LYS A 6 1.48 9.40 -22.44
CA LYS A 6 2.09 9.82 -21.17
C LYS A 6 1.08 10.49 -20.21
N GLN A 7 0.09 11.21 -20.75
CA GLN A 7 -0.96 11.85 -19.96
C GLN A 7 -1.92 10.82 -19.35
N GLU A 8 -2.34 9.82 -20.13
CA GLU A 8 -3.20 8.74 -19.63
C GLU A 8 -2.47 7.92 -18.55
N ILE A 9 -1.19 7.60 -18.76
CA ILE A 9 -0.37 6.93 -17.73
C ILE A 9 -0.34 7.78 -16.46
N LYS A 10 -0.09 9.09 -16.58
CA LYS A 10 -0.05 9.99 -15.42
C LYS A 10 -1.39 10.08 -14.69
N GLN A 11 -2.51 10.10 -15.41
CA GLN A 11 -3.86 10.11 -14.83
C GLN A 11 -4.17 8.79 -14.11
N ILE A 12 -3.87 7.65 -14.72
CA ILE A 12 -4.03 6.34 -14.10
C ILE A 12 -3.18 6.25 -12.83
N SER A 13 -1.91 6.65 -12.89
CA SER A 13 -1.04 6.68 -11.71
C SER A 13 -1.58 7.60 -10.59
N ALA A 14 -2.13 8.76 -10.93
CA ALA A 14 -2.71 9.68 -9.94
C ALA A 14 -3.99 9.12 -9.30
N GLN A 15 -4.85 8.45 -10.07
CA GLN A 15 -6.02 7.75 -9.54
C GLN A 15 -5.62 6.60 -8.62
N TYR A 16 -4.52 5.90 -8.95
CA TYR A 16 -3.95 4.86 -8.10
C TYR A 16 -3.40 5.43 -6.80
N ILE A 17 -2.69 6.57 -6.81
CA ILE A 17 -2.24 7.23 -5.57
C ILE A 17 -3.44 7.67 -4.69
N SER A 18 -4.57 8.00 -5.29
CA SER A 18 -5.81 8.36 -4.57
C SER A 18 -6.46 7.18 -3.82
N CYS A 19 -5.97 5.94 -3.96
CA CYS A 19 -6.54 4.77 -3.27
C CYS A 19 -6.01 4.56 -1.86
N ASP A 20 -5.12 5.42 -1.37
CA ASP A 20 -4.49 5.22 -0.07
C ASP A 20 -5.50 5.27 1.07
N ALA A 21 -5.86 4.09 1.56
CA ALA A 21 -6.78 3.86 2.66
C ALA A 21 -6.05 3.76 4.00
N SER A 22 -4.74 3.97 4.05
CA SER A 22 -3.93 3.75 5.26
C SER A 22 -4.35 4.59 6.48
N ASN A 23 -5.10 5.67 6.29
CA ASN A 23 -5.71 6.41 7.40
C ASN A 23 -6.81 5.63 8.15
N ASN A 24 -7.36 4.58 7.55
CA ASN A 24 -8.34 3.69 8.17
C ASN A 24 -7.69 2.57 9.00
N PHE A 25 -6.36 2.42 8.93
CA PHE A 25 -5.59 1.31 9.53
C PHE A 25 -4.45 1.84 10.43
N PRO A 26 -4.74 2.65 11.47
CA PRO A 26 -3.69 3.33 12.23
C PRO A 26 -2.77 2.37 13.00
N SER A 27 -3.28 1.24 13.46
CA SER A 27 -2.53 0.26 14.26
C SER A 27 -1.59 -0.55 13.38
N GLU A 28 -2.08 -0.98 12.22
CA GLU A 28 -1.37 -1.72 11.19
C GLU A 28 -0.25 -0.89 10.60
N VAL A 29 -0.55 0.37 10.28
CA VAL A 29 0.47 1.34 9.83
C VAL A 29 1.54 1.53 10.90
N SER A 30 1.16 1.68 12.17
CA SER A 30 2.13 1.84 13.26
C SER A 30 3.02 0.60 13.44
N TYR A 31 2.45 -0.60 13.27
CA TYR A 31 3.19 -1.86 13.27
C TYR A 31 4.16 -1.93 12.08
N LEU A 32 3.70 -1.66 10.86
CA LEU A 32 4.51 -1.68 9.64
C LEU A 32 5.67 -0.68 9.69
N MET A 33 5.43 0.52 10.22
CA MET A 33 6.49 1.52 10.43
C MET A 33 7.61 0.98 11.32
N LYS A 34 7.26 0.30 12.43
CA LYS A 34 8.25 -0.31 13.34
C LYS A 34 8.96 -1.49 12.69
N LYS A 35 8.21 -2.41 12.09
CA LYS A 35 8.72 -3.63 11.45
C LYS A 35 9.73 -3.32 10.35
N HIS A 36 9.41 -2.35 9.49
CA HIS A 36 10.24 -2.01 8.32
C HIS A 36 11.20 -0.83 8.55
N GLN A 37 11.11 -0.18 9.72
CA GLN A 37 11.88 1.02 10.08
C GLN A 37 11.70 2.15 9.06
N VAL A 38 10.44 2.46 8.73
CA VAL A 38 10.08 3.47 7.73
C VAL A 38 9.13 4.53 8.31
N SER A 39 9.07 5.70 7.66
CA SER A 39 8.13 6.76 8.03
C SER A 39 6.69 6.40 7.64
N ARG A 40 5.71 7.08 8.26
CA ARG A 40 4.29 6.95 7.91
C ARG A 40 4.00 7.11 6.42
N SER A 41 4.65 8.10 5.79
CA SER A 41 4.53 8.43 4.37
C SER A 41 5.07 7.35 3.43
N ALA A 42 5.80 6.37 3.95
CA ALA A 42 6.28 5.23 3.19
C ALA A 42 5.25 4.08 3.12
N ILE A 43 4.21 4.11 3.94
CA ILE A 43 3.19 3.06 3.99
C ILE A 43 1.97 3.53 3.21
N ARG A 44 1.55 2.71 2.25
CA ARG A 44 0.30 2.88 1.51
C ARG A 44 -0.50 1.59 1.63
N ILE A 45 -1.80 1.72 1.88
CA ILE A 45 -2.73 0.59 1.88
C ILE A 45 -3.74 0.82 0.77
N ASP A 46 -3.83 -0.12 -0.17
CA ASP A 46 -4.77 -0.08 -1.29
C ASP A 46 -5.99 -0.96 -0.99
N ALA A 47 -7.07 -0.31 -0.54
CA ALA A 47 -8.34 -0.98 -0.26
C ALA A 47 -9.22 -1.19 -1.51
N ARG A 48 -8.74 -0.80 -2.69
CA ARG A 48 -9.47 -0.92 -3.95
C ARG A 48 -8.84 -1.96 -4.88
N HIS A 49 -7.97 -2.81 -4.36
CA HIS A 49 -7.29 -3.80 -5.17
C HIS A 49 -8.30 -4.83 -5.71
N PRO A 50 -8.27 -5.19 -7.02
CA PRO A 50 -9.25 -6.09 -7.64
C PRO A 50 -9.31 -7.51 -7.05
N CYS A 51 -8.34 -7.89 -6.20
CA CYS A 51 -8.36 -9.19 -5.52
C CYS A 51 -9.35 -9.24 -4.35
N GLY A 52 -9.90 -8.11 -3.91
CA GLY A 52 -10.85 -8.04 -2.80
C GLY A 52 -10.23 -7.93 -1.41
N GLU A 53 -8.90 -7.83 -1.32
CA GLU A 53 -8.16 -7.66 -0.06
C GLU A 53 -7.45 -6.31 -0.03
N ASP A 54 -7.20 -5.80 1.18
CA ASP A 54 -6.45 -4.58 1.41
C ASP A 54 -4.94 -4.85 1.22
N CYS A 55 -4.35 -4.30 0.16
CA CYS A 55 -2.95 -4.56 -0.19
C CYS A 55 -2.00 -3.56 0.46
N ILE A 56 -0.90 -4.06 1.02
CA ILE A 56 0.16 -3.25 1.65
C ILE A 56 1.26 -2.94 0.64
N PHE A 57 1.66 -1.69 0.54
CA PHE A 57 2.81 -1.23 -0.22
C PHE A 57 3.75 -0.40 0.66
N ILE A 58 5.04 -0.67 0.55
CA ILE A 58 6.07 -0.04 1.38
C ILE A 58 7.11 0.61 0.49
N LYS A 59 7.41 1.88 0.76
CA LYS A 59 8.44 2.64 0.06
C LYS A 59 9.71 2.72 0.90
N LYS A 60 10.83 2.21 0.39
CA LYS A 60 12.15 2.32 1.02
C LYS A 60 13.18 2.71 -0.02
N ASP A 61 14.04 3.67 0.30
CA ASP A 61 15.12 4.16 -0.58
C ASP A 61 14.63 4.58 -1.98
N GLY A 62 13.42 5.14 -2.05
CA GLY A 62 12.80 5.61 -3.29
C GLY A 62 12.08 4.52 -4.10
N VAL A 63 12.17 3.25 -3.71
CA VAL A 63 11.53 2.11 -4.37
C VAL A 63 10.32 1.65 -3.58
N GLU A 64 9.18 1.45 -4.24
CA GLU A 64 7.99 0.83 -3.65
C GLU A 64 8.00 -0.68 -3.91
N PHE A 65 7.73 -1.47 -2.88
CA PHE A 65 7.60 -2.93 -2.98
C PHE A 65 6.30 -3.40 -2.33
N TRP A 66 5.82 -4.55 -2.79
CA TRP A 66 4.65 -5.23 -2.24
C TRP A 66 4.97 -5.77 -0.84
N GLY A 67 4.14 -5.42 0.13
CA GLY A 67 4.33 -5.73 1.55
C GLY A 67 3.40 -6.81 2.11
N GLY A 68 2.48 -7.35 1.30
CA GLY A 68 1.50 -8.34 1.73
C GLY A 68 0.05 -7.85 1.62
N TYR A 69 -0.84 -8.58 2.29
CA TYR A 69 -2.24 -8.25 2.48
C TYR A 69 -2.51 -7.91 3.95
N ILE A 70 -3.60 -7.20 4.22
CA ILE A 70 -4.18 -7.16 5.57
C ILE A 70 -5.19 -8.31 5.64
N ASP A 71 -4.73 -9.43 6.19
CA ASP A 71 -5.48 -10.67 6.34
C ASP A 71 -5.29 -11.25 7.75
N ASP A 72 -5.88 -12.42 8.01
CA ASP A 72 -5.77 -13.09 9.32
C ASP A 72 -4.29 -13.38 9.67
N GLN A 73 -3.46 -13.76 8.69
CA GLN A 73 -2.04 -14.04 8.92
C GLN A 73 -1.27 -12.79 9.32
N PHE A 74 -1.57 -11.65 8.71
CA PHE A 74 -1.01 -10.35 9.10
C PHE A 74 -1.35 -10.02 10.57
N TYR A 75 -2.60 -10.24 10.98
CA TYR A 75 -3.03 -9.99 12.35
C TYR A 75 -2.45 -10.99 13.35
N GLU A 76 -2.25 -12.25 12.97
CA GLU A 76 -1.51 -13.22 13.77
C GLU A 76 -0.06 -12.74 14.01
N GLU A 77 0.62 -12.27 12.96
CA GLU A 77 2.00 -11.76 13.08
C GLU A 77 2.08 -10.50 13.95
N MET A 78 1.09 -9.61 13.85
CA MET A 78 1.05 -8.38 14.62
C MET A 78 0.81 -8.62 16.13
N ASN A 79 0.10 -9.69 16.48
CA ASN A 79 -0.26 -10.02 17.86
C ASN A 79 0.68 -11.06 18.53
N SER A 80 1.68 -11.55 17.80
CA SER A 80 2.70 -12.49 18.30
C SER A 80 3.87 -11.77 18.98
#